data_AF-A0A924UL89-F1
#
_entry.id   AF-A0A924UL89-F1
#
_cell.length_a   1.000
_cell.length_b   1.000
_cell.length_c   1.000
_cell.angle_alpha   90.00
_cell.angle_beta   90.00
_cell.angle_gamma   90.00
#
_symmetry.space_group_name_H-M   'P 1'
#
loop_
_entity.id
_entity.type
_entity.pdbx_description
1 polymer ?
#
loop_
_entity_poly.entity_id
_entity_poly.type
_entity_poly.pdbx_seq_one_letter_code
_entity_poly.pdbx_strand_id
1 'polypeptide(L)'
;MNIIVQSLILLVLMLSSASSLAKSFSQCISGANTLHRLEREDTLLACFQSHKNFLGSDECFNQISKLKVAQRSGILSEKLKGICFYEASIFQNDKLCLKRADEFQNGENHDEAVFDCYKQFQDKLSQKACVEISNKLIYPAKRNHLYQHCMNN
;
A
#
# COMPACT_ATOMS: atom_id res chain seq x y z
N MET A 1 -19.82 47.07 -0.70
CA MET A 1 -18.58 46.35 -0.32
C MET A 1 -18.96 45.35 0.75
N ASN A 2 -19.32 44.09 0.43
CA ASN A 2 -19.41 42.99 1.43
C ASN A 2 -19.91 41.62 0.92
N ILE A 3 -20.34 41.46 -0.34
CA ILE A 3 -20.73 40.11 -0.82
C ILE A 3 -19.49 39.30 -1.26
N ILE A 4 -18.54 39.94 -1.94
CA ILE A 4 -17.30 39.31 -2.42
C ILE A 4 -16.40 38.86 -1.26
N VAL A 5 -16.34 39.65 -0.17
CA VAL A 5 -15.53 39.34 1.01
C VAL A 5 -16.08 38.13 1.78
N GLN A 6 -17.41 37.99 1.83
CA GLN A 6 -18.08 36.90 2.54
C GLN A 6 -17.93 35.57 1.79
N SER A 7 -17.95 35.60 0.45
CA SER A 7 -17.67 34.43 -0.39
C SER A 7 -16.21 33.97 -0.34
N LEU A 8 -15.24 34.89 -0.19
CA LEU A 8 -13.82 34.52 -0.02
C LEU A 8 -13.56 33.84 1.34
N ILE A 9 -14.22 34.28 2.41
CA ILE A 9 -14.05 33.70 3.76
C ILE A 9 -14.58 32.26 3.84
N LEU A 10 -15.69 31.97 3.16
CA LEU A 10 -16.25 30.60 3.06
C LEU A 10 -15.36 29.65 2.26
N LEU A 11 -14.68 30.15 1.22
CA LEU A 11 -13.74 29.35 0.43
C LEU A 11 -12.47 29.01 1.23
N VAL A 12 -11.97 29.93 2.07
CA VAL A 12 -10.76 29.70 2.89
C VAL A 12 -10.99 28.65 3.99
N LEU A 13 -12.19 28.57 4.57
CA LEU A 13 -12.52 27.60 5.63
C LEU A 13 -12.61 26.14 5.13
N MET A 14 -12.97 25.94 3.86
CA MET A 14 -13.06 24.60 3.26
C MET A 14 -11.69 24.02 2.85
N LEU A 15 -10.65 24.83 2.70
CA LEU A 15 -9.29 24.36 2.38
C LEU A 15 -8.44 24.02 3.62
N SER A 16 -8.86 24.41 4.82
CA SER A 16 -8.09 24.18 6.05
C SER A 16 -8.30 22.80 6.72
N SER A 17 -9.31 22.02 6.32
CA SER A 17 -9.66 20.75 6.96
C SER A 17 -8.86 19.54 6.45
N ALA A 18 -8.16 19.64 5.31
CA ALA A 18 -7.22 18.60 4.88
C ALA A 18 -5.95 18.53 5.76
N SER A 19 -5.62 19.65 6.41
CA SER A 19 -4.38 19.84 7.18
C SER A 19 -4.42 19.25 8.60
N SER A 20 -5.59 18.85 9.11
CA SER A 20 -5.74 18.28 10.46
C SER A 20 -5.54 16.76 10.50
N LEU A 21 -5.80 16.05 9.40
CA LEU A 21 -5.65 14.59 9.33
C LEU A 21 -4.22 14.13 9.06
N ALA A 22 -3.45 14.80 8.20
CA ALA A 22 -2.02 14.48 8.04
C ALA A 22 -1.21 14.71 9.33
N LYS A 23 -1.71 15.62 10.20
CA LYS A 23 -1.17 15.85 11.53
C LYS A 23 -1.45 14.70 12.51
N SER A 24 -2.45 13.84 12.29
CA SER A 24 -2.71 12.69 13.19
C SER A 24 -1.81 11.49 12.91
N PHE A 25 -1.48 11.19 11.64
CA PHE A 25 -0.63 10.03 11.32
C PHE A 25 0.83 10.25 11.75
N SER A 26 1.42 11.40 11.40
CA SER A 26 2.80 11.74 11.78
C SER A 26 3.00 11.79 13.29
N GLN A 27 2.00 12.28 14.03
CA GLN A 27 1.97 12.25 15.50
C GLN A 27 1.87 10.81 16.03
N CYS A 28 1.02 9.97 15.43
CA CYS A 28 0.89 8.56 15.81
C CYS A 28 2.23 7.82 15.69
N ILE A 29 2.91 7.96 14.55
CA ILE A 29 4.23 7.37 14.32
C ILE A 29 5.27 7.89 15.31
N SER A 30 5.28 9.21 15.56
CA SER A 30 6.21 9.83 16.50
C SER A 30 5.99 9.35 17.93
N GLY A 31 4.73 9.20 18.35
CA GLY A 31 4.34 8.63 19.64
C GLY A 31 4.75 7.17 19.78
N ALA A 32 4.54 6.35 18.76
CA ALA A 32 4.98 4.94 18.80
C ALA A 32 6.49 4.80 19.03
N ASN A 33 7.31 5.70 18.46
CA ASN A 33 8.77 5.63 18.58
C ASN A 33 9.31 5.85 20.00
N THR A 34 8.51 6.41 20.92
CA THR A 34 8.90 6.58 22.33
C THR A 34 8.65 5.33 23.17
N LEU A 35 7.87 4.37 22.67
CA LEU A 35 7.48 3.15 23.37
C LEU A 35 8.55 2.07 23.32
N HIS A 36 8.42 1.08 24.22
CA HIS A 36 9.20 -0.15 24.21
C HIS A 36 8.90 -0.99 22.95
N ARG A 37 9.80 -1.93 22.62
CA ARG A 37 9.82 -2.58 21.30
C ARG A 37 8.48 -3.20 20.88
N LEU A 38 7.88 -4.05 21.71
CA LEU A 38 6.64 -4.76 21.34
C LEU A 38 5.46 -3.78 21.20
N GLU A 39 5.27 -2.92 22.21
CA GLU A 39 4.22 -1.88 22.19
C GLU A 39 4.36 -0.94 21.00
N ARG A 40 5.60 -0.62 20.60
CA ARG A 40 5.90 0.18 19.43
C ARG A 40 5.43 -0.50 18.14
N GLU A 41 5.72 -1.78 17.96
CA GLU A 41 5.28 -2.51 16.75
C GLU A 41 3.75 -2.56 16.66
N ASP A 42 3.07 -2.86 17.75
CA ASP A 42 1.60 -2.89 17.81
C ASP A 42 1.00 -1.50 17.55
N THR A 43 1.59 -0.46 18.15
CA THR A 43 1.14 0.92 17.93
C THR A 43 1.36 1.36 16.49
N LEU A 44 2.49 1.01 15.87
CA LEU A 44 2.75 1.30 14.46
C LEU A 44 1.71 0.60 13.56
N LEU A 45 1.40 -0.67 13.81
CA LEU A 45 0.34 -1.38 13.08
C LEU A 45 -1.00 -0.65 13.21
N ALA A 46 -1.39 -0.27 14.43
CA ALA A 46 -2.61 0.50 14.67
C ALA A 46 -2.60 1.85 13.92
N CYS A 47 -1.48 2.58 13.92
CA CYS A 47 -1.34 3.84 13.20
C CYS A 47 -1.64 3.68 11.70
N PHE A 48 -1.05 2.66 11.05
CA PHE A 48 -1.28 2.40 9.63
C PHE A 48 -2.73 1.94 9.39
N GLN A 49 -3.26 1.07 10.23
CA GLN A 49 -4.63 0.57 10.09
C GLN A 49 -5.68 1.68 10.19
N SER A 50 -5.52 2.60 11.14
CA SER A 50 -6.46 3.70 11.34
C SER A 50 -6.36 4.79 10.27
N HIS A 51 -5.25 4.86 9.54
CA HIS A 51 -4.99 5.94 8.57
C HIS A 51 -4.84 5.46 7.12
N LYS A 52 -5.01 4.15 6.85
CA LYS A 52 -4.86 3.53 5.53
C LYS A 52 -5.60 4.25 4.40
N ASN A 53 -6.82 4.71 4.65
CA ASN A 53 -7.66 5.40 3.66
C ASN A 53 -7.12 6.78 3.25
N PHE A 54 -6.21 7.35 4.04
CA PHE A 54 -5.63 8.68 3.79
C PHE A 54 -4.25 8.61 3.15
N LEU A 55 -3.55 7.49 3.32
CA LEU A 55 -2.15 7.39 2.91
C LEU A 55 -1.99 7.07 1.41
N GLY A 56 -2.99 6.52 0.73
CA GLY A 56 -2.79 6.00 -0.64
C GLY A 56 -1.67 4.95 -0.70
N SER A 57 -1.51 4.22 -1.81
CA SER A 57 -0.51 3.14 -1.86
C SER A 57 0.90 3.70 -1.73
N ASP A 58 1.26 4.64 -2.62
CA ASP A 58 2.64 5.09 -2.74
C ASP A 58 3.17 5.77 -1.48
N GLU A 59 2.36 6.65 -0.89
CA GLU A 59 2.76 7.33 0.33
C GLU A 59 2.74 6.38 1.55
N CYS A 60 1.82 5.41 1.60
CA CYS A 60 1.86 4.36 2.62
C CYS A 60 3.18 3.56 2.59
N PHE A 61 3.58 3.05 1.41
CA PHE A 61 4.86 2.35 1.24
C PHE A 61 6.07 3.25 1.55
N ASN A 62 6.04 4.51 1.13
CA ASN A 62 7.09 5.48 1.46
C ASN A 62 7.25 5.67 2.97
N GLN A 63 6.15 5.67 3.73
CA GLN A 63 6.20 5.79 5.19
C GLN A 63 6.87 4.57 5.84
N ILE A 64 6.59 3.36 5.35
CA ILE A 64 7.28 2.14 5.83
C ILE A 64 8.79 2.26 5.65
N SER A 65 9.24 2.73 4.48
CA SER A 65 10.68 2.85 4.17
C SER A 65 11.45 3.75 5.16
N LYS A 66 10.76 4.70 5.80
CA LYS A 66 11.32 5.63 6.78
C LYS A 66 11.39 5.03 8.20
N LEU A 67 10.70 3.92 8.46
CA LEU A 67 10.66 3.29 9.79
C LEU A 67 11.85 2.34 10.00
N LYS A 68 12.83 2.79 10.78
CA LYS A 68 13.99 1.97 11.18
C LYS A 68 13.60 0.64 11.85
N VAL A 69 12.45 0.60 12.53
CA VAL A 69 11.94 -0.60 13.22
C VAL A 69 11.45 -1.63 12.21
N ALA A 70 10.71 -1.20 11.18
CA ALA A 70 10.28 -2.08 10.09
C ALA A 70 11.48 -2.63 9.31
N GLN A 71 12.54 -1.83 9.11
CA GLN A 71 13.78 -2.30 8.48
C GLN A 71 14.50 -3.42 9.27
N ARG A 72 14.30 -3.48 10.60
CA ARG A 72 14.90 -4.50 11.48
C ARG A 72 13.98 -5.69 11.75
N SER A 73 12.67 -5.51 11.57
CA SER A 73 11.63 -6.49 11.87
C SER A 73 10.91 -6.86 10.57
N GLY A 74 11.36 -7.95 9.94
CA GLY A 74 10.75 -8.46 8.70
C GLY A 74 9.25 -8.71 8.87
N ILE A 75 8.83 -9.27 10.02
CA ILE A 75 7.41 -9.52 10.33
C ILE A 75 6.60 -8.24 10.34
N LEU A 76 7.08 -7.18 11.03
CA LEU A 76 6.39 -5.90 11.04
C LEU A 76 6.34 -5.30 9.63
N SER A 77 7.46 -5.34 8.90
CA SER A 77 7.51 -4.82 7.54
C SER A 77 6.50 -5.51 6.63
N GLU A 78 6.37 -6.83 6.69
CA GLU A 78 5.42 -7.59 5.88
C GLU A 78 3.97 -7.21 6.21
N LYS A 79 3.64 -7.11 7.51
CA LYS A 79 2.30 -6.69 7.94
C LYS A 79 1.94 -5.29 7.45
N LEU A 80 2.85 -4.33 7.60
CA LEU A 80 2.62 -2.95 7.16
C LEU A 80 2.45 -2.88 5.63
N LYS A 81 3.27 -3.63 4.87
CA LYS A 81 3.13 -3.72 3.41
C LYS A 81 1.78 -4.33 3.02
N GLY A 82 1.31 -5.33 3.75
CA GLY A 82 -0.03 -5.90 3.59
C GLY A 82 -1.13 -4.84 3.70
N ILE A 83 -1.07 -4.00 4.74
CA ILE A 83 -2.03 -2.88 4.91
C ILE A 83 -1.93 -1.91 3.71
N CYS A 84 -0.72 -1.52 3.31
CA CYS A 84 -0.54 -0.59 2.20
C CYS A 84 -0.96 -1.15 0.83
N PHE A 85 -0.79 -2.45 0.62
CA PHE A 85 -1.11 -3.12 -0.63
C PHE A 85 -2.60 -3.41 -0.76
N TYR A 86 -3.20 -4.04 0.26
CA TYR A 86 -4.57 -4.56 0.18
C TYR A 86 -5.62 -3.57 0.64
N GLU A 87 -5.27 -2.67 1.56
CA GLU A 87 -6.28 -1.88 2.25
C GLU A 87 -6.18 -0.37 1.98
N ALA A 88 -5.00 0.13 1.62
CA ALA A 88 -4.79 1.55 1.38
C ALA A 88 -5.13 2.01 -0.05
N SER A 89 -5.21 1.11 -1.04
CA SER A 89 -5.48 1.51 -2.44
C SER A 89 -5.91 0.38 -3.38
N ILE A 90 -6.64 0.80 -4.41
CA ILE A 90 -6.83 0.05 -5.65
C ILE A 90 -5.78 0.57 -6.65
N PHE A 91 -4.97 -0.32 -7.20
CA PHE A 91 -3.92 0.09 -8.15
C PHE A 91 -4.53 0.60 -9.46
N GLN A 92 -3.90 1.61 -10.07
CA GLN A 92 -4.37 2.20 -11.34
C GLN A 92 -3.98 1.35 -12.57
N ASN A 93 -2.87 0.64 -12.47
CA ASN A 93 -2.36 -0.23 -13.53
C ASN A 93 -1.56 -1.40 -12.94
N ASP A 94 -1.39 -2.43 -13.76
CA ASP A 94 -0.67 -3.66 -13.47
C ASP A 94 0.78 -3.40 -13.07
N LYS A 95 1.49 -2.50 -13.77
CA LYS A 95 2.89 -2.19 -13.49
C LYS A 95 3.09 -1.65 -12.08
N LEU A 96 2.24 -0.74 -11.62
CA LEU A 96 2.31 -0.20 -10.26
C LEU A 96 1.99 -1.26 -9.22
N CYS A 97 0.96 -2.07 -9.47
CA CYS A 97 0.61 -3.19 -8.59
C CYS A 97 1.78 -4.16 -8.43
N LEU A 98 2.32 -4.65 -9.55
CA LEU A 98 3.43 -5.61 -9.56
C LEU A 98 4.69 -5.04 -8.92
N LYS A 99 4.96 -3.74 -9.12
CA LYS A 99 6.06 -3.05 -8.45
C LYS A 99 5.91 -3.09 -6.93
N ARG A 100 4.70 -2.91 -6.39
CA ARG A 100 4.46 -3.00 -4.95
C ARG A 100 4.43 -4.44 -4.45
N ALA A 101 4.01 -5.40 -5.28
CA ALA A 101 4.13 -6.83 -4.97
C ALA A 101 5.60 -7.26 -4.81
N ASP A 102 6.51 -6.71 -5.63
CA ASP A 102 7.96 -6.95 -5.53
C ASP A 102 8.56 -6.44 -4.19
N GLU A 103 7.83 -5.65 -3.38
CA GLU A 103 8.32 -5.20 -2.08
C GLU A 103 8.15 -6.23 -0.96
N PHE A 104 7.29 -7.25 -1.13
CA PHE A 104 7.16 -8.33 -0.14
C PHE A 104 8.41 -9.22 -0.13
N GLN A 105 8.95 -9.47 1.06
CA GLN A 105 10.12 -10.31 1.27
C GLN A 105 9.75 -11.77 1.46
N ASN A 106 8.58 -12.04 2.06
CA ASN A 106 8.07 -13.39 2.19
C ASN A 106 7.52 -13.84 0.83
N GLY A 107 7.96 -15.01 0.36
CA GLY A 107 7.57 -15.51 -0.95
C GLY A 107 6.08 -15.83 -1.08
N GLU A 108 5.41 -16.23 0.00
CA GLU A 108 3.98 -16.54 -0.02
C GLU A 108 3.17 -15.24 -0.20
N ASN A 109 3.49 -14.22 0.60
CA ASN A 109 2.88 -12.89 0.48
C ASN A 109 3.16 -12.25 -0.88
N HIS A 110 4.40 -12.38 -1.38
CA HIS A 110 4.78 -11.89 -2.71
C HIS A 110 3.92 -12.56 -3.80
N ASP A 111 3.85 -13.88 -3.81
CA ASP A 111 3.09 -14.61 -4.83
C ASP A 111 1.59 -14.31 -4.75
N GLU A 112 1.04 -14.15 -3.55
CA GLU A 112 -0.36 -13.73 -3.35
C GLU A 112 -0.59 -12.33 -3.91
N ALA A 113 0.28 -11.36 -3.62
CA ALA A 113 0.20 -10.02 -4.16
C ALA A 113 0.30 -10.00 -5.70
N VAL A 114 1.20 -10.81 -6.29
CA VAL A 114 1.32 -10.95 -7.75
C VAL A 114 0.03 -11.52 -8.37
N PHE A 115 -0.58 -12.54 -7.74
CA PHE A 115 -1.85 -13.09 -8.21
C PHE A 115 -3.00 -12.09 -8.13
N ASP A 116 -3.06 -11.29 -7.08
CA ASP A 116 -4.09 -10.26 -6.95
C ASP A 116 -3.91 -9.14 -7.98
N CYS A 117 -2.67 -8.76 -8.30
CA CYS A 117 -2.38 -7.90 -9.45
C CYS A 117 -2.88 -8.51 -10.75
N TYR A 118 -2.56 -9.78 -11.02
CA TYR A 118 -3.05 -10.47 -12.21
C TYR A 118 -4.58 -10.41 -12.29
N LYS A 119 -5.27 -10.82 -11.22
CA LYS A 119 -6.74 -10.87 -11.15
C LYS A 119 -7.37 -9.50 -11.37
N GLN A 120 -6.77 -8.44 -10.85
CA GLN A 120 -7.29 -7.08 -11.00
C GLN A 120 -7.22 -6.58 -12.46
N PHE A 121 -6.22 -7.04 -13.23
CA PHE A 121 -5.95 -6.50 -14.57
C PHE A 121 -6.13 -7.52 -15.71
N GLN A 122 -6.48 -8.77 -15.41
CA GLN A 122 -6.54 -9.90 -16.37
C GLN A 122 -7.29 -9.57 -17.67
N ASP A 123 -8.42 -8.86 -17.60
CA ASP A 123 -9.25 -8.53 -18.76
C ASP A 123 -8.57 -7.56 -19.75
N LYS A 124 -7.47 -6.92 -19.34
CA LYS A 124 -6.72 -5.94 -20.12
C LYS A 124 -5.33 -6.43 -20.50
N LEU A 125 -4.91 -7.60 -20.03
CA LEU A 125 -3.59 -8.15 -20.29
C LEU A 125 -3.56 -8.87 -21.64
N SER A 126 -2.47 -8.66 -22.39
CA SER A 126 -2.16 -9.56 -23.50
C SER A 126 -1.66 -10.90 -22.96
N GLN A 127 -1.79 -11.97 -23.74
CA GLN A 127 -1.22 -13.27 -23.41
C GLN A 127 0.26 -13.18 -23.03
N LYS A 128 1.05 -12.40 -23.77
CA LYS A 128 2.47 -12.15 -23.47
C LYS A 128 2.66 -11.53 -22.08
N ALA A 129 1.88 -10.50 -21.75
CA ALA A 129 1.95 -9.85 -20.44
C ALA A 129 1.52 -10.79 -19.30
N CYS A 130 0.51 -11.64 -19.54
CA CYS A 130 0.09 -12.68 -18.60
C CYS A 130 1.24 -13.66 -18.31
N VAL A 131 1.92 -14.15 -19.36
CA VAL A 131 3.09 -15.04 -19.23
C VAL A 131 4.22 -14.34 -18.47
N GLU A 132 4.49 -13.07 -18.75
CA GLU A 132 5.49 -12.29 -18.02
C GLU A 132 5.17 -12.18 -16.52
N ILE A 133 3.90 -11.98 -16.16
CA ILE A 133 3.44 -11.96 -14.76
C ILE A 133 3.61 -13.34 -14.12
N SER A 134 3.29 -14.43 -14.83
CA SER A 134 3.49 -15.79 -14.31
C SER A 134 4.95 -16.02 -13.88
N ASN A 135 5.91 -15.48 -14.62
CA ASN A 135 7.34 -15.61 -14.32
C ASN A 135 7.80 -14.81 -13.10
N LYS A 136 6.99 -13.88 -12.59
CA LYS A 136 7.27 -13.18 -11.33
C LYS A 136 7.02 -14.05 -10.09
N LEU A 137 6.14 -15.06 -10.20
CA LEU A 137 5.83 -15.96 -9.08
C LEU A 137 7.07 -16.77 -8.68
N ILE A 138 7.39 -16.76 -7.39
CA ILE A 138 8.51 -17.44 -6.75
C ILE A 138 8.24 -18.95 -6.72
N TYR A 139 7.04 -19.38 -6.34
CA TYR A 139 6.74 -20.80 -6.20
C TYR A 139 6.41 -21.45 -7.56
N PRO A 140 7.12 -22.53 -7.96
CA PRO A 140 6.93 -23.14 -9.28
C PRO A 140 5.50 -23.64 -9.56
N ALA A 141 4.81 -24.18 -8.56
CA ALA A 141 3.43 -24.65 -8.71
C ALA A 141 2.48 -23.50 -9.07
N LYS A 142 2.61 -22.38 -8.36
CA LYS A 142 1.86 -21.14 -8.60
C LYS A 142 2.18 -20.55 -9.98
N ARG A 143 3.48 -20.45 -10.32
CA ARG A 143 3.95 -20.04 -11.65
C ARG A 143 3.34 -20.87 -12.77
N ASN A 144 3.47 -22.20 -12.69
CA ASN A 144 2.98 -23.11 -13.71
C ASN A 144 1.46 -23.01 -13.86
N HIS A 145 0.73 -22.90 -12.75
CA HIS A 145 -0.72 -22.71 -12.78
C HIS A 145 -1.10 -21.46 -13.58
N LEU A 146 -0.49 -20.30 -13.27
CA LEU A 146 -0.80 -19.06 -13.99
C LEU A 146 -0.34 -19.14 -15.45
N TYR A 147 0.84 -19.68 -15.72
CA TYR A 147 1.33 -19.86 -17.10
C TYR A 147 0.35 -20.67 -17.95
N GLN A 148 -0.12 -21.82 -17.45
CA GLN A 148 -1.08 -22.65 -18.18
C GLN A 148 -2.39 -21.91 -18.40
N HIS A 149 -2.85 -21.13 -17.42
CA HIS A 149 -4.02 -20.29 -17.58
C HIS A 149 -3.82 -19.23 -18.68
N CYS A 150 -2.67 -18.58 -18.74
CA CYS A 150 -2.32 -17.61 -19.80
C CYS A 150 -2.24 -18.24 -21.20
N MET A 151 -1.86 -19.51 -21.31
CA MET A 151 -1.75 -20.17 -22.61
C MET A 151 -3.10 -20.63 -23.18
N ASN A 152 -4.11 -20.78 -22.32
CA ASN A 152 -5.41 -21.36 -22.66
C ASN A 152 -6.54 -20.33 -22.81
N ASN A 153 -6.28 -19.05 -22.49
CA ASN A 153 -7.19 -17.92 -22.62
C ASN A 153 -6.58 -16.85 -23.53
#